data_AF-A0A1V6F007-F1
#
_entry.id   AF-A0A1V6F007-F1
#
_cell.length_a   1.000
_cell.length_b   1.000
_cell.length_c   1.000
_cell.angle_alpha   90.00
_cell.angle_beta   90.00
_cell.angle_gamma   90.00
#
_symmetry.space_group_name_H-M   'P 1'
#
loop_
_entity.id
_entity.type
_entity.pdbx_description
1 polymer ?
#
loop_
_entity_poly.entity_id
_entity_poly.type
_entity_poly.pdbx_seq_one_letter_code
_entity_poly.pdbx_strand_id
1 'polypeptide(L)'
;MKKGLIVLLAIILVIIICAGWFIGRYNTIQKEKVNVESAWAQVQNVYQTRYDLIPNLVETVQGAANFEKSTLTQVTEARAKAGGSLNLPPEALTNPQAFQTFQQSQAGLSDALSRLMVVVERYPELKANQNFLTF
;
A
#
# COMPACT_ATOMS: atom_id res chain seq x y z
N MET A 1 -39.73 29.81 -41.95
CA MET A 1 -40.03 28.71 -41.00
C MET A 1 -39.06 27.53 -41.11
N LYS A 2 -38.79 26.97 -42.29
CA LYS A 2 -37.89 25.79 -42.45
C LYS A 2 -36.43 26.03 -42.04
N LYS A 3 -35.86 27.21 -42.33
CA LYS A 3 -34.46 27.54 -41.97
C LYS A 3 -34.23 27.64 -40.46
N GLY A 4 -35.18 28.21 -39.71
CA GLY A 4 -35.11 28.29 -38.24
C GLY A 4 -35.21 26.91 -37.56
N LEU A 5 -36.04 26.02 -38.12
CA LEU A 5 -36.12 24.63 -37.67
C LEU A 5 -34.79 23.87 -37.87
N ILE A 6 -34.13 24.07 -39.02
CA ILE A 6 -32.82 23.45 -39.32
C ILE A 6 -31.74 23.95 -38.36
N VAL A 7 -31.70 25.25 -38.06
CA VAL A 7 -30.75 25.83 -37.09
C VAL A 7 -31.01 25.28 -35.68
N LEU A 8 -32.27 25.18 -35.26
CA LEU A 8 -32.64 24.61 -33.96
C LEU A 8 -32.22 23.14 -33.84
N LEU A 9 -32.47 22.34 -34.88
CA LEU A 9 -32.05 20.93 -34.92
C LEU A 9 -30.53 20.77 -34.89
N ALA A 10 -29.79 21.64 -35.58
CA ALA A 10 -28.33 21.64 -35.55
C ALA A 10 -27.79 21.96 -34.15
N ILE A 11 -28.38 22.93 -33.45
CA ILE A 11 -28.00 23.28 -32.06
C ILE A 11 -28.29 22.10 -31.12
N ILE A 12 -29.46 21.47 -31.23
CA ILE A 12 -29.82 20.30 -30.43
C ILE A 12 -28.83 19.15 -30.65
N LEU A 13 -28.46 18.89 -31.91
CA LEU A 13 -27.48 17.86 -32.25
C LEU A 13 -26.11 18.13 -31.61
N VAL A 14 -25.64 19.38 -31.67
CA VAL A 14 -24.37 19.79 -31.03
C VAL A 14 -24.44 19.61 -29.51
N ILE A 15 -25.55 19.97 -28.86
CA ILE A 15 -25.73 19.77 -27.42
C ILE A 15 -25.68 18.29 -27.05
N ILE A 16 -26.33 17.42 -27.83
CA ILE A 16 -26.32 15.97 -27.60
C ILE A 16 -24.89 15.41 -27.72
N ILE A 17 -24.13 15.84 -28.72
CA ILE A 17 -22.73 15.41 -28.91
C ILE A 17 -21.86 15.87 -27.73
N CYS A 18 -21.97 17.12 -27.32
CA CYS A 18 -21.24 17.66 -26.17
C CYS A 18 -21.60 16.94 -24.86
N ALA A 19 -22.89 16.68 -24.64
CA ALA A 19 -23.36 15.96 -23.45
C ALA A 19 -22.85 14.51 -23.43
N GLY A 20 -22.93 13.79 -24.56
CA GLY A 20 -22.40 12.43 -24.69
C GLY A 20 -20.89 12.35 -24.42
N TRP A 21 -20.13 13.30 -24.95
CA TRP A 21 -18.69 13.39 -24.70
C TRP A 21 -18.37 13.65 -23.22
N PHE A 22 -19.09 14.57 -22.57
CA PHE A 22 -18.90 14.88 -21.16
C PHE A 22 -19.22 13.69 -20.25
N ILE A 23 -20.34 13.01 -20.50
CA ILE A 23 -20.74 11.81 -19.73
C ILE A 23 -19.70 10.69 -19.89
N GLY A 24 -19.26 10.42 -21.13
CA GLY A 24 -18.23 9.42 -21.39
C GLY A 24 -16.92 9.71 -20.66
N ARG A 25 -16.48 10.98 -20.67
CA ARG A 25 -15.26 11.40 -19.99
C ARG A 25 -15.39 11.31 -18.47
N TYR A 26 -16.51 11.76 -17.91
CA TYR A 26 -16.77 11.66 -16.47
C TYR A 26 -16.75 10.21 -15.99
N ASN A 27 -17.44 9.31 -16.71
CA ASN A 27 -17.46 7.88 -16.38
C ASN A 27 -16.06 7.26 -16.42
N THR A 28 -15.24 7.66 -17.39
CA THR A 28 -13.85 7.19 -17.48
C THR A 28 -13.04 7.65 -16.26
N ILE A 29 -13.13 8.92 -15.89
CA ILE A 29 -12.39 9.46 -14.72
C ILE A 29 -12.83 8.76 -13.43
N GLN A 30 -14.13 8.52 -13.25
CA GLN A 30 -14.62 7.80 -12.06
C GLN A 30 -14.16 6.35 -12.04
N LYS A 31 -14.15 5.67 -13.19
CA LYS A 31 -13.62 4.31 -13.29
C LYS A 31 -12.15 4.26 -12.90
N GLU A 32 -11.33 5.18 -13.41
CA GLU A 32 -9.90 5.21 -13.06
C GLU A 32 -9.66 5.56 -11.59
N LYS A 33 -10.49 6.45 -11.01
CA LYS A 33 -10.44 6.74 -9.58
C LYS A 33 -10.65 5.47 -8.74
N VAL A 34 -11.69 4.70 -9.05
CA VAL A 34 -11.98 3.43 -8.36
C VAL A 34 -10.85 2.40 -8.57
N ASN A 35 -10.26 2.35 -9.78
CA ASN A 35 -9.11 1.48 -10.05
C ASN A 35 -7.92 1.83 -9.13
N VAL A 36 -7.60 3.12 -8.98
CA VAL A 36 -6.51 3.58 -8.11
C VAL A 36 -6.78 3.25 -6.65
N GLU A 37 -8.00 3.51 -6.15
CA GLU A 37 -8.39 3.18 -4.78
C GLU A 37 -8.31 1.67 -4.51
N SER A 38 -8.77 0.84 -5.45
CA SER A 38 -8.70 -0.62 -5.35
C SER A 38 -7.26 -1.12 -5.34
N ALA A 39 -6.42 -0.61 -6.24
CA ALA A 39 -5.00 -0.95 -6.27
C ALA A 39 -4.30 -0.53 -4.98
N TRP A 40 -4.64 0.64 -4.44
CA TRP A 40 -4.09 1.10 -3.17
C TRP A 40 -4.52 0.21 -1.99
N ALA A 41 -5.79 -0.18 -1.93
CA ALA A 41 -6.27 -1.10 -0.90
C ALA A 41 -5.51 -2.45 -0.93
N GLN A 42 -5.17 -2.97 -2.11
CA GLN A 42 -4.34 -4.17 -2.23
C GLN A 42 -2.94 -3.95 -1.64
N VAL A 43 -2.32 -2.81 -1.91
CA VAL A 43 -1.01 -2.45 -1.34
C VAL A 43 -1.10 -2.37 0.18
N GLN A 44 -2.13 -1.70 0.71
CA GLN A 44 -2.34 -1.62 2.16
C GLN A 44 -2.54 -2.99 2.80
N ASN A 45 -3.31 -3.88 2.16
CA ASN A 45 -3.50 -5.24 2.66
C ASN A 45 -2.18 -5.99 2.79
N VAL A 46 -1.28 -5.89 1.80
CA VAL A 46 0.05 -6.52 1.87
C VAL A 46 0.87 -5.97 3.04
N TYR A 47 0.89 -4.64 3.22
CA TYR A 47 1.59 -4.04 4.35
C TYR A 47 0.98 -4.42 5.69
N GLN A 48 -0.36 -4.51 5.77
CA GLN A 48 -1.09 -4.96 6.96
C GLN A 48 -0.74 -6.40 7.30
N THR A 49 -0.80 -7.32 6.33
CA THR A 49 -0.39 -8.72 6.54
C THR A 49 1.06 -8.81 7.04
N ARG A 50 1.99 -8.07 6.43
CA ARG A 50 3.38 -8.02 6.91
C ARG A 50 3.45 -7.53 8.36
N TYR A 51 2.73 -6.46 8.68
CA TYR A 51 2.71 -5.88 10.02
C TYR A 51 2.15 -6.85 11.08
N ASP A 52 1.13 -7.62 10.71
CA ASP A 52 0.45 -8.59 11.58
C ASP A 52 1.26 -9.86 11.79
N LEU A 53 2.11 -10.24 10.83
CA LEU A 53 2.97 -11.42 10.95
C LEU A 53 4.21 -11.18 11.82
N ILE A 54 4.75 -9.96 11.88
CA ILE A 54 6.00 -9.68 12.61
C ILE A 54 6.01 -10.14 14.08
N PRO A 55 4.94 -9.99 14.89
CA PRO A 55 4.92 -10.52 16.25
C PRO A 55 5.24 -12.02 16.32
N ASN A 56 4.67 -12.82 15.41
CA ASN A 56 4.91 -14.27 15.35
C ASN A 56 6.36 -14.58 14.94
N LEU A 57 6.94 -13.77 14.04
CA LEU A 57 8.36 -13.86 13.69
C LEU A 57 9.26 -13.55 14.90
N VAL A 58 8.98 -12.47 15.62
CA VAL A 58 9.74 -12.07 16.80
C VAL A 58 9.69 -13.17 17.87
N GLU A 59 8.51 -13.75 18.12
CA GLU A 59 8.36 -14.86 19.06
C GLU A 59 9.16 -16.09 18.62
N THR A 60 9.11 -16.45 17.34
CA THR A 60 9.87 -17.59 16.78
C THR A 60 11.37 -17.39 16.93
N VAL A 61 11.87 -16.18 16.65
CA VAL A 61 13.30 -15.85 16.80
C VAL A 61 13.70 -15.78 18.28
N GLN A 62 12.85 -15.25 19.14
CA GLN A 62 13.11 -15.17 20.58
C GLN A 62 13.19 -16.56 21.24
N GLY A 63 12.54 -17.56 20.67
CA GLY A 63 12.64 -18.96 21.10
C GLY A 63 14.01 -19.61 20.85
N ALA A 64 14.84 -19.06 19.96
CA ALA A 64 16.21 -19.52 19.80
C ALA A 64 17.12 -19.01 20.92
N ALA A 65 17.73 -19.96 21.63
CA ALA A 65 18.61 -19.65 22.75
C ALA A 65 19.79 -18.77 22.29
N ASN A 66 20.05 -17.67 23.01
CA ASN A 66 21.17 -16.73 22.78
C ASN A 66 21.04 -15.80 21.56
N PHE A 67 19.84 -15.54 21.04
CA PHE A 67 19.65 -14.53 20.01
C PHE A 67 19.94 -13.11 20.50
N GLU A 68 20.50 -12.26 19.63
CA GLU A 68 20.84 -10.87 19.94
C GLU A 68 19.59 -10.01 20.23
N LYS A 69 19.37 -9.64 21.49
CA LYS A 69 18.22 -8.80 21.90
C LYS A 69 18.17 -7.45 21.17
N SER A 70 19.33 -6.85 20.90
CA SER A 70 19.44 -5.57 20.19
C SER A 70 18.82 -5.61 18.79
N THR A 71 18.90 -6.76 18.10
CA THR A 71 18.32 -6.95 16.77
C THR A 71 16.80 -7.05 16.83
N LEU A 72 16.25 -7.79 17.80
CA LEU A 72 14.80 -7.88 18.01
C LEU A 72 14.19 -6.55 18.47
N THR A 73 14.90 -5.80 19.31
CA THR A 73 14.48 -4.45 19.71
C THR A 73 14.37 -3.53 18.49
N GLN A 74 15.37 -3.53 17.59
CA GLN A 74 15.33 -2.74 16.36
C GLN A 74 14.13 -3.10 15.47
N VAL A 75 13.82 -4.39 15.31
CA VAL A 75 12.65 -4.86 14.55
C VAL A 75 11.35 -4.39 15.21
N THR A 76 11.27 -4.47 16.53
CA THR A 76 10.09 -4.05 17.30
C THR A 76 9.85 -2.55 17.20
N GLU A 77 10.91 -1.74 17.32
CA GLU A 77 10.84 -0.29 17.15
C GLU A 77 10.48 0.11 15.72
N ALA A 78 11.08 -0.55 14.72
CA ALA A 78 10.77 -0.30 13.31
C ALA A 78 9.32 -0.68 12.99
N ARG A 79 8.81 -1.78 13.56
CA ARG A 79 7.39 -2.15 13.48
C ARG A 79 6.52 -1.06 14.09
N ALA A 80 6.81 -0.61 15.31
CA ALA A 80 6.02 0.43 15.98
C ALA A 80 5.94 1.71 15.13
N LYS A 81 7.06 2.12 14.50
CA LYS A 81 7.10 3.26 13.57
C LYS A 81 6.26 3.01 12.31
N ALA A 82 6.34 1.83 11.71
CA ALA A 82 5.56 1.46 10.53
C ALA A 82 4.05 1.34 10.82
N GLY A 83 3.67 0.95 12.05
CA GLY A 83 2.27 0.88 12.49
C GLY A 83 1.59 2.25 12.51
N GLY A 84 2.35 3.32 12.82
CA GLY A 84 1.84 4.69 12.84
C GLY A 84 1.46 5.24 11.46
N SER A 85 1.94 4.62 10.37
CA SER A 85 1.66 5.05 9.00
C SER A 85 0.88 4.01 8.19
N LEU A 86 0.55 2.86 8.77
CA LEU A 86 -0.01 1.70 8.06
C LEU A 86 -1.34 2.01 7.35
N ASN A 87 -2.17 2.83 7.99
CA ASN A 87 -3.49 3.22 7.51
C ASN A 87 -3.45 4.59 6.83
N LEU A 88 -2.76 4.66 5.69
CA LEU A 88 -2.72 5.87 4.87
C LEU A 88 -3.93 5.88 3.90
N PRO A 89 -4.88 6.83 4.01
CA PRO A 89 -6.06 6.86 3.16
C PRO A 89 -5.69 7.20 1.69
N PRO A 90 -6.47 6.77 0.68
CA PRO A 90 -6.16 7.00 -0.73
C PRO A 90 -5.92 8.48 -1.08
N GLU A 91 -6.61 9.40 -0.42
CA GLU A 91 -6.47 10.84 -0.65
C GLU A 91 -5.05 11.32 -0.31
N ALA A 92 -4.40 10.68 0.66
CA ALA A 92 -3.04 11.02 1.07
C ALA A 92 -1.96 10.57 0.06
N LEU A 93 -2.31 9.78 -0.96
CA LEU A 93 -1.42 9.51 -2.10
C LEU A 93 -1.10 10.76 -2.90
N THR A 94 -2.00 11.74 -2.88
CA THR A 94 -1.78 13.05 -3.52
C THR A 94 -0.99 14.02 -2.66
N ASN A 95 -0.70 13.66 -1.39
CA ASN A 95 0.13 14.43 -0.48
C ASN A 95 1.55 13.84 -0.45
N PRO A 96 2.54 14.50 -1.10
CA PRO A 96 3.89 13.97 -1.19
C PRO A 96 4.56 13.74 0.17
N GLN A 97 4.29 14.60 1.16
CA GLN A 97 4.90 14.50 2.48
C GLN A 97 4.35 13.32 3.29
N ALA A 98 3.03 13.09 3.21
CA ALA A 98 2.40 11.95 3.86
C ALA A 98 2.88 10.64 3.24
N PHE A 99 2.92 10.57 1.91
CA PHE A 99 3.40 9.41 1.19
C PHE A 99 4.90 9.14 1.42
N GLN A 100 5.72 10.19 1.53
CA GLN A 100 7.14 10.06 1.85
C GLN A 100 7.35 9.51 3.27
N THR A 101 6.61 10.01 4.26
CA THR A 101 6.65 9.49 5.64
C THR A 101 6.27 8.01 5.68
N PHE A 102 5.21 7.64 4.97
CA PHE A 102 4.81 6.25 4.80
C PHE A 102 5.95 5.41 4.22
N GLN A 103 6.51 5.80 3.08
CA GLN A 103 7.61 5.07 2.47
C GLN A 103 8.82 4.91 3.39
N GLN A 104 9.23 5.97 4.08
CA GLN A 104 10.37 5.94 5.00
C GLN A 104 10.15 4.94 6.14
N SER A 105 8.94 4.93 6.72
CA SER A 105 8.60 3.97 7.78
C SER A 105 8.58 2.52 7.29
N GLN A 106 8.05 2.26 6.08
CA GLN A 106 8.05 0.93 5.50
C GLN A 106 9.46 0.47 5.10
N ALA A 107 10.31 1.38 4.62
CA ALA A 107 11.71 1.12 4.29
C ALA A 107 12.54 0.80 5.54
N GLY A 108 12.36 1.57 6.62
CA GLY A 108 13.04 1.32 7.90
C GLY A 108 12.68 -0.05 8.49
N LEU A 109 11.42 -0.47 8.36
CA LEU A 109 11.02 -1.83 8.73
C LEU A 109 11.69 -2.90 7.85
N SER A 110 11.71 -2.72 6.54
CA SER A 110 12.38 -3.64 5.60
C SER A 110 13.87 -3.79 5.90
N ASP A 111 14.53 -2.70 6.25
CA ASP A 111 15.95 -2.66 6.60
C ASP A 111 16.25 -3.37 7.93
N ALA A 112 15.40 -3.18 8.95
CA ALA A 112 15.49 -3.92 10.21
C ALA A 112 15.29 -5.43 10.01
N LEU A 113 14.32 -5.83 9.18
CA LEU A 113 14.11 -7.23 8.80
C LEU A 113 15.28 -7.81 8.00
N SER A 114 15.90 -7.02 7.12
CA SER A 114 17.08 -7.46 6.36
C SER A 114 18.26 -7.73 7.29
N ARG A 115 18.49 -6.87 8.29
CA ARG A 115 19.49 -7.12 9.34
C ARG A 115 19.17 -8.39 10.13
N LEU A 116 17.89 -8.58 10.50
CA LEU A 116 17.46 -9.80 11.19
C LEU A 116 17.83 -11.04 10.38
N MET A 117 17.56 -11.06 9.08
CA MET A 117 17.90 -12.20 8.20
C MET A 117 19.41 -12.49 8.19
N VAL A 118 20.26 -11.45 8.11
CA VAL A 118 21.72 -11.63 8.17
C VAL A 118 22.17 -12.21 9.51
N VAL A 119 21.54 -11.80 10.62
CA VAL A 119 21.86 -12.36 11.94
C VAL A 119 21.41 -13.81 12.02
N VAL A 120 20.21 -14.14 11.52
CA VAL A 120 19.67 -15.51 11.51
C VAL A 120 20.58 -16.50 10.77
N GLU A 121 21.35 -16.06 9.77
CA GLU A 121 22.33 -16.92 9.10
C GLU A 121 23.37 -17.54 10.05
N ARG A 122 23.62 -16.91 11.21
CA ARG A 122 24.53 -17.39 12.25
C ARG A 122 23.90 -18.40 13.21
N TYR A 123 22.60 -18.66 13.11
CA TYR A 123 21.81 -19.51 14.00
C TYR A 123 21.13 -20.64 13.20
N PRO A 124 21.84 -21.77 12.96
CA PRO A 124 21.34 -22.90 12.17
C PRO A 124 20.00 -23.46 12.65
N GLU A 125 19.74 -23.40 13.96
CA GLU A 125 18.49 -23.84 14.59
C GLU A 125 17.28 -23.01 14.15
N LEU A 126 17.46 -21.71 13.88
CA LEU A 126 16.40 -20.86 13.34
C LEU A 126 16.17 -21.16 11.86
N LYS A 127 17.25 -21.40 11.11
CA LYS A 127 17.15 -21.79 9.69
C LYS A 127 16.42 -23.12 9.49
N ALA A 128 16.54 -24.03 10.45
CA ALA A 128 15.83 -25.31 10.44
C ALA A 128 14.40 -25.22 11.01
N ASN A 129 14.00 -24.07 11.58
CA ASN A 129 12.69 -23.91 12.18
C ASN A 129 11.61 -23.74 11.10
N GLN A 130 10.66 -24.67 11.04
CA GLN A 130 9.59 -24.66 10.05
C GLN A 130 8.72 -23.40 10.11
N ASN A 131 8.50 -22.85 11.31
CA ASN A 131 7.70 -21.62 11.50
C ASN A 131 8.44 -20.38 10.97
N PHE A 132 9.77 -20.38 11.02
CA PHE A 132 10.59 -19.32 10.45
C PHE A 132 10.63 -19.41 8.92
N LEU A 133 10.72 -20.62 8.36
CA LEU A 133 10.74 -20.85 6.91
C LEU A 133 9.41 -20.49 6.20
N THR A 134 8.31 -20.44 6.92
CA THR A 134 7.00 -20.03 6.39
C THR A 134 6.80 -18.51 6.35
N PHE A 135 7.75 -17.75 6.87
CA PHE A 135 7.74 -16.29 6.91
C PHE A 135 8.42 -15.68 5.69
#